data_AF-A0A933I2C5-F1
#
_entry.id   AF-A0A933I2C5-F1
#
_cell.length_a   1.000
_cell.length_b   1.000
_cell.length_c   1.000
_cell.angle_alpha   90.00
_cell.angle_beta   90.00
_cell.angle_gamma   90.00
#
_symmetry.space_group_name_H-M   'P 1'
#
loop_
_entity.id
_entity.type
_entity.pdbx_description
1 polymer ?
#
loop_
_entity_poly.entity_id
_entity_poly.type
_entity_poly.pdbx_seq_one_letter_code
_entity_poly.pdbx_strand_id
1 'polypeptide(L)'
;MTPPRVVKVEVIEVESLEGPRNATGVLDVYLSDGREFSLMAATPAWFEDKTRRLGLDFYYGHSILFLNSLKPDVAKKAAKELAKNDAMLCRYDTPRTTLPRVLEEFKRRH
;
A
#
# COMPACT_ATOMS: atom_id res chain seq x y z
N MET A 1 12.77 -10.50 21.36
CA MET A 1 11.37 -10.89 21.04
C MET A 1 11.36 -11.47 19.64
N THR A 2 10.61 -12.55 19.41
CA THR A 2 10.43 -13.11 18.06
C THR A 2 9.58 -12.14 17.23
N PRO A 3 9.96 -11.80 15.99
CA PRO A 3 9.16 -10.93 15.13
C PRO A 3 7.77 -11.55 14.90
N PRO A 4 6.69 -10.74 14.89
CA PRO A 4 5.36 -11.27 14.61
C PRO A 4 5.29 -11.81 13.17
N ARG A 5 4.41 -12.80 12.96
CA ARG A 5 4.19 -13.38 11.63
C ARG A 5 2.99 -12.71 10.98
N VAL A 6 3.07 -12.49 9.66
CA VAL A 6 1.91 -12.09 8.87
C VAL A 6 0.93 -13.25 8.78
N VAL A 7 -0.28 -13.07 9.32
CA VAL A 7 -1.35 -14.08 9.30
C VAL A 7 -2.27 -13.89 8.11
N LYS A 8 -2.54 -12.65 7.70
CA LYS A 8 -3.45 -12.31 6.61
C LYS A 8 -2.99 -11.03 5.91
N VAL A 9 -3.23 -10.98 4.60
CA VAL A 9 -3.09 -9.77 3.79
C VAL A 9 -4.33 -9.67 2.92
N GLU A 10 -4.99 -8.52 2.94
CA GLU A 10 -6.14 -8.20 2.09
C GLU A 10 -5.84 -7.01 1.20
N VAL A 11 -6.31 -7.07 -0.04
CA VAL A 11 -6.28 -5.93 -0.96
C VAL A 11 -7.69 -5.37 -0.98
N ILE A 12 -7.90 -4.21 -0.34
CA ILE A 12 -9.25 -3.70 -0.06
C ILE A 12 -9.74 -2.68 -1.09
N GLU A 13 -8.83 -1.95 -1.73
CA GLU A 13 -9.17 -1.00 -2.79
C GLU A 13 -8.16 -1.15 -3.91
N VAL A 14 -8.62 -1.32 -5.15
CA VAL A 14 -7.75 -1.40 -6.33
C VAL A 14 -8.27 -0.44 -7.39
N GLU A 15 -7.43 0.50 -7.79
CA GLU A 15 -7.60 1.23 -9.04
C GLU A 15 -6.61 0.64 -10.04
N SER A 16 -7.12 0.07 -11.13
CA SER A 16 -6.33 -0.58 -12.18
C SER A 16 -6.68 0.04 -13.52
N LEU A 17 -5.67 0.56 -14.23
CA LEU A 17 -5.86 1.12 -15.56
C LEU A 17 -5.74 0.04 -16.64
N GLU A 18 -4.81 -0.92 -16.48
CA GLU A 18 -4.50 -1.95 -17.48
C GLU A 18 -4.15 -3.32 -16.85
N GLY A 19 -4.70 -3.60 -15.67
CA GLY A 19 -4.49 -4.85 -14.94
C GLY A 19 -3.42 -4.74 -13.84
N PRO A 20 -3.02 -5.87 -13.22
CA PRO A 20 -2.29 -5.87 -11.96
C PRO A 20 -0.82 -5.39 -12.05
N ARG A 21 -0.35 -4.98 -13.24
CA ARG A 21 0.96 -4.35 -13.46
C ARG A 21 0.87 -2.83 -13.62
N ASN A 22 -0.34 -2.29 -13.79
CA ASN A 22 -0.64 -0.86 -13.82
C ASN A 22 -1.82 -0.59 -12.87
N ALA A 23 -1.52 -0.66 -11.57
CA ALA A 23 -2.52 -0.54 -10.52
C ALA A 23 -1.98 0.12 -9.24
N THR A 24 -2.89 0.69 -8.46
CA THR A 24 -2.68 1.11 -7.07
C THR A 24 -3.71 0.46 -6.17
N GLY A 25 -3.43 0.39 -4.87
CA GLY A 25 -4.36 -0.11 -3.89
C GLY A 25 -3.91 0.01 -2.45
N VAL A 26 -4.81 -0.38 -1.55
CA VAL A 26 -4.53 -0.45 -0.11
C VAL A 26 -4.39 -1.91 0.31
N LEU A 27 -3.31 -2.21 1.03
CA LEU A 27 -3.04 -3.50 1.62
C LEU A 27 -3.31 -3.43 3.12
N ASP A 28 -4.24 -4.25 3.61
CA ASP A 28 -4.40 -4.49 5.04
C ASP A 28 -3.59 -5.70 5.46
N VAL A 29 -2.72 -5.51 6.44
CA VAL A 29 -1.81 -6.53 6.96
C VAL A 29 -2.17 -6.84 8.40
N TYR A 30 -2.35 -8.12 8.69
CA TYR A 30 -2.69 -8.64 10.00
C TYR A 30 -1.52 -9.46 10.53
N LEU A 31 -1.12 -9.21 11.78
CA LEU A 31 0.00 -9.86 12.43
C LEU A 31 -0.48 -10.84 13.53
N SER A 32 0.35 -11.84 13.83
CA SER A 32 0.03 -12.90 14.79
C SER A 32 -0.08 -12.43 16.24
N ASP A 33 0.45 -11.24 16.55
CA ASP A 33 0.36 -10.59 17.86
C ASP A 33 -0.85 -9.67 18.00
N GLY A 34 -1.76 -9.67 17.00
CA GLY A 34 -2.98 -8.87 16.99
C GLY A 34 -2.80 -7.46 16.44
N ARG A 35 -1.59 -7.04 16.08
CA ARG A 35 -1.38 -5.77 15.39
C ARG A 35 -1.93 -5.83 13.96
N GLU A 36 -2.48 -4.71 13.51
CA GLU A 36 -3.02 -4.52 12.18
C GLU A 36 -2.59 -3.17 11.64
N PHE A 37 -2.26 -3.08 10.35
CA PHE A 37 -1.88 -1.82 9.72
C PHE A 37 -2.23 -1.84 8.22
N SER A 38 -2.37 -0.65 7.64
CA SER A 38 -2.67 -0.46 6.22
C SER A 38 -1.48 0.16 5.48
N LEU A 39 -1.24 -0.28 4.25
CA LEU A 39 -0.21 0.27 3.37
C LEU A 39 -0.83 0.73 2.06
N MET A 40 -0.45 1.92 1.59
CA MET A 40 -0.68 2.28 0.19
C MET A 40 0.37 1.56 -0.65
N ALA A 41 -0.05 0.86 -1.69
CA ALA A 41 0.81 0.15 -2.61
C ALA A 41 0.46 0.50 -4.05
N ALA A 42 1.48 0.73 -4.87
CA ALA A 42 1.29 1.02 -6.28
C ALA A 42 2.34 0.31 -7.13
N THR A 43 2.01 0.05 -8.39
CA THR A 43 3.03 -0.31 -9.37
C THR A 43 3.73 0.95 -9.89
N PRO A 44 5.03 0.88 -10.21
CA PRO A 44 5.75 2.03 -10.77
C PRO A 44 5.07 2.61 -12.01
N ALA A 45 4.56 1.75 -12.90
CA ALA A 45 3.84 2.16 -14.10
C ALA A 45 2.58 2.99 -13.80
N TRP A 46 1.78 2.58 -12.80
CA TRP A 46 0.60 3.34 -12.40
C TRP A 46 0.97 4.72 -11.87
N PHE A 47 2.01 4.78 -11.02
CA PHE A 47 2.44 6.04 -10.42
C PHE A 47 2.97 7.01 -11.48
N GLU A 48 3.80 6.53 -12.42
CA GLU A 48 4.32 7.31 -13.55
C GLU A 48 3.19 7.82 -14.46
N ASP A 49 2.20 6.99 -14.77
CA ASP A 49 1.05 7.40 -15.58
C ASP A 49 0.21 8.45 -14.86
N LYS A 50 0.00 8.30 -13.54
CA LYS A 50 -0.79 9.24 -12.74
C LYS A 50 -0.10 10.59 -12.63
N THR A 51 1.20 10.64 -12.34
CA THR A 51 1.95 11.91 -12.24
C THR A 51 1.99 12.62 -13.59
N ARG A 52 2.22 11.89 -14.68
CA ARG A 52 2.20 12.44 -16.05
C ARG A 52 0.84 13.03 -16.41
N ARG A 53 -0.27 12.32 -16.13
CA ARG A 53 -1.63 12.79 -16.42
C ARG A 53 -2.02 14.03 -15.61
N LEU A 54 -1.54 14.15 -14.38
CA LEU A 54 -1.81 15.29 -13.50
C LEU A 54 -0.83 16.46 -13.71
N GLY A 55 0.20 16.31 -14.56
CA GLY A 55 1.21 17.34 -14.77
C GLY A 55 2.02 17.65 -13.52
N LEU A 56 2.28 16.64 -12.69
CA LEU A 56 3.01 16.81 -11.43
C LEU A 56 4.50 16.53 -11.62
N ASP A 57 5.33 17.50 -11.23
CA ASP A 57 6.79 17.31 -11.15
C ASP A 57 7.21 16.57 -9.87
N PHE A 58 6.38 16.58 -8.84
CA PHE A 58 6.64 15.98 -7.53
C PHE A 58 5.33 15.54 -6.84
N TYR A 59 5.43 14.57 -5.93
CA TYR A 59 4.31 14.06 -5.13
C TYR A 59 4.62 14.17 -3.64
N TYR A 60 3.73 14.82 -2.89
CA TYR A 60 3.74 14.87 -1.43
C TYR A 60 2.52 14.11 -0.91
N GLY A 61 2.73 12.97 -0.26
CA GLY A 61 1.65 12.13 0.24
C GLY A 61 2.14 11.01 1.14
N HIS A 62 1.29 10.00 1.33
CA HIS A 62 1.61 8.87 2.19
C HIS A 62 2.76 8.05 1.62
N SER A 63 3.49 7.36 2.48
CA SER A 63 4.53 6.43 2.07
C SER A 63 3.92 5.32 1.20
N ILE A 64 4.35 5.25 -0.07
CA ILE A 64 3.90 4.24 -1.02
C ILE A 64 4.87 3.06 -1.01
N LEU A 65 4.34 1.85 -0.87
CA LEU A 65 5.06 0.62 -1.14
C LEU A 65 5.00 0.31 -2.64
N PHE A 66 6.13 0.40 -3.34
CA PHE A 66 6.18 0.00 -4.74
C PHE A 66 6.27 -1.51 -4.91
N LEU A 67 5.33 -2.07 -5.68
CA LEU A 67 5.29 -3.49 -6.03
C LEU A 67 5.33 -3.66 -7.55
N ASN A 68 6.05 -4.66 -8.04
CA ASN A 68 6.05 -4.96 -9.48
C ASN A 68 4.67 -5.45 -9.98
N SER A 69 3.81 -5.92 -9.07
CA SER A 69 2.43 -6.27 -9.37
C SER A 69 1.59 -6.28 -8.09
N LEU A 70 0.32 -5.87 -8.20
CA LEU A 70 -0.66 -5.94 -7.11
C LEU A 70 -1.38 -7.29 -7.02
N LYS A 71 -0.76 -8.37 -7.49
CA LYS A 71 -1.31 -9.72 -7.28
C LYS A 71 -1.18 -10.12 -5.80
N PRO A 72 -2.14 -10.92 -5.26
CA PRO A 72 -2.16 -11.28 -3.84
C PRO A 72 -0.89 -11.97 -3.33
N ASP A 73 -0.26 -12.80 -4.15
CA ASP A 73 0.98 -13.49 -3.82
C ASP A 73 2.17 -12.53 -3.66
N VAL A 74 2.28 -11.53 -4.53
CA VAL A 74 3.31 -10.49 -4.47
C VAL A 74 3.09 -9.60 -3.25
N ALA A 75 1.86 -9.15 -3.02
CA ALA A 75 1.50 -8.35 -1.86
C ALA A 75 1.79 -9.09 -0.55
N LYS A 76 1.43 -10.38 -0.46
CA LYS A 76 1.71 -11.23 0.70
C LYS A 76 3.20 -11.42 0.93
N LYS A 77 4.00 -11.59 -0.12
CA LYS A 77 5.46 -11.69 -0.01
C LYS A 77 6.06 -10.40 0.53
N ALA A 78 5.64 -9.25 0.01
CA ALA A 78 6.14 -7.95 0.46
C ALA A 78 5.79 -7.68 1.94
N ALA A 79 4.54 -7.95 2.34
CA ALA A 79 4.13 -7.82 3.73
C ALA A 79 4.95 -8.70 4.68
N LYS A 80 5.26 -9.94 4.27
CA LYS A 80 6.12 -10.85 5.06
C LYS A 80 7.53 -10.31 5.23
N GLU A 81 8.12 -9.72 4.18
CA GLU A 81 9.45 -9.12 4.30
C GLU A 81 9.42 -7.87 5.20
N LEU A 82 8.38 -7.03 5.07
CA LEU A 82 8.20 -5.86 5.92
C LEU A 82 8.06 -6.24 7.39
N ALA A 83 7.29 -7.29 7.70
CA ALA A 83 7.05 -7.75 9.07
C ALA A 83 8.30 -8.31 9.78
N LYS A 84 9.36 -8.65 9.03
CA LYS A 84 10.65 -9.02 9.62
C LYS A 84 11.41 -7.82 10.18
N ASN A 85 11.01 -6.59 9.82
CA ASN A 85 11.67 -5.36 10.18
C ASN A 85 10.72 -4.43 10.95
N ASP A 86 10.74 -4.54 12.28
CA ASP A 86 9.84 -3.80 13.18
C ASP A 86 10.01 -2.27 13.07
N ALA A 87 11.22 -1.79 12.74
CA ALA A 87 11.47 -0.36 12.50
C ALA A 87 10.78 0.16 11.22
N MET A 88 10.59 -0.72 10.22
CA MET A 88 9.80 -0.38 9.03
C MET A 88 8.31 -0.41 9.36
N LEU A 89 7.82 -1.38 10.15
CA LEU A 89 6.43 -1.40 10.60
C LEU A 89 6.03 -0.10 11.30
N CYS A 90 6.86 0.42 12.22
CA CYS A 90 6.59 1.68 12.90
C CYS A 90 6.58 2.91 11.98
N ARG A 91 7.28 2.88 10.83
CA ARG A 91 7.26 3.99 9.85
C ARG A 91 6.03 3.99 8.96
N TYR A 92 5.34 2.86 8.86
CA TYR A 92 4.16 2.68 8.03
C TYR A 92 2.87 2.51 8.84
N ASP A 93 2.95 2.64 10.17
CA ASP A 93 1.80 2.61 11.08
C ASP A 93 0.91 3.85 10.88
N THR A 94 0.20 3.83 9.75
CA THR A 94 -0.85 4.78 9.45
C THR A 94 -2.13 4.08 9.92
N PRO A 95 -2.87 4.61 10.92
CA PRO A 95 -4.10 3.98 11.41
C PRO A 95 -5.04 3.63 10.25
N ARG A 96 -5.71 2.46 10.28
CA ARG A 96 -6.53 1.90 9.17
C ARG A 96 -7.53 2.88 8.56
N THR A 97 -7.99 3.89 9.30
CA THR A 97 -8.93 4.91 8.83
C THR A 97 -8.28 6.01 7.99
N THR A 98 -6.96 6.18 8.06
CA THR A 98 -6.26 7.32 7.48
C THR A 98 -6.13 7.18 5.97
N LEU A 99 -5.66 6.02 5.47
CA LEU A 99 -5.45 5.82 4.04
C LEU A 99 -6.77 5.80 3.24
N PRO A 100 -7.84 5.09 3.66
CA PRO A 100 -9.13 5.18 3.00
C PRO A 100 -9.71 6.61 3.01
N ARG A 101 -9.63 7.32 4.15
CA ARG A 101 -10.11 8.70 4.25
C ARG A 101 -9.33 9.65 3.33
N VAL A 102 -8.02 9.48 3.25
CA VAL A 102 -7.17 10.31 2.37
C VAL A 102 -7.46 9.99 0.90
N LEU A 103 -7.68 8.72 0.56
CA LEU A 103 -8.06 8.35 -0.80
C LEU A 103 -9.42 8.95 -1.18
N GLU A 104 -10.39 8.90 -0.27
CA GLU A 104 -11.70 9.53 -0.45
C GLU A 104 -11.56 11.05 -0.62
N GLU A 105 -10.78 11.72 0.24
CA GLU A 105 -10.53 13.16 0.14
C GLU A 105 -9.83 13.55 -1.17
N PHE A 106 -8.88 12.75 -1.64
CA PHE A 106 -8.21 12.96 -2.92
C PHE A 106 -9.18 12.83 -4.09
N LYS A 107 -9.98 11.75 -4.13
CA LYS A 107 -11.02 11.50 -5.15
C LYS A 107 -12.08 12.61 -5.21
N ARG A 108 -12.32 13.31 -4.10
CA ARG A 108 -13.29 14.43 -4.05
C ARG A 108 -12.74 15.74 -4.62
N ARG A 109 -11.41 15.90 -4.65
CA ARG A 109 -10.74 17.15 -5.04
C ARG A 109 -10.24 17.16 -6.49
N HIS A 110 -10.21 16.01 -7.14
CA HIS A 110 -9.66 15.78 -8.47
C HIS A 110 -10.57 14.87 -9.27
#